data_AF-A0A933SW87-F1
#
_entry.id   AF-A0A933SW87-F1
#
_cell.length_a   1.000
_cell.length_b   1.000
_cell.length_c   1.000
_cell.angle_alpha   90.00
_cell.angle_beta   90.00
_cell.angle_gamma   90.00
#
_symmetry.space_group_name_H-M   'P 1'
#
loop_
_entity.id
_entity.type
_entity.pdbx_description
1 polymer ?
#
loop_
_entity_poly.entity_id
_entity_poly.type
_entity_poly.pdbx_seq_one_letter_code
_entity_poly.pdbx_strand_id
1 'polypeptide(L)'
;MSEANQNLAELARKKRHLHLIEKIQAGKALTKQEITELEQFETEPLPATIVKTVEEVAKVMGVTYRTVQRWKLDGMPSTKEGFYDLEEINSWHVQRSQRFKEQDGRAYWDEKISQYKAELLRLEVKKATSEVILYREHVEIIREQVRGIKMGFLRLPHYIAPKLYQQEPKVICEILDNEIRSIINQFAGAYNADKTDKGKSKDH
;
A
#
# COMPACT_ATOMS: atom_id res chain seq x y z
N MET A 1 39.73 4.75 43.44
CA MET A 1 40.49 3.58 43.93
C MET A 1 41.68 3.43 43.01
N SER A 2 42.90 3.69 43.49
CA SER A 2 44.10 3.80 42.63
C SER A 2 44.45 2.47 41.96
N GLU A 3 44.94 2.52 40.72
CA GLU A 3 45.37 1.36 39.91
C GLU A 3 46.33 0.42 40.67
N ALA A 4 47.15 0.98 41.58
CA ALA A 4 48.02 0.21 42.47
C ALA A 4 47.26 -0.77 43.38
N ASN A 5 46.07 -0.40 43.85
CA ASN A 5 45.24 -1.26 44.71
C ASN A 5 44.54 -2.37 43.91
N GLN A 6 44.23 -2.14 42.63
CA GLN A 6 43.68 -3.16 41.74
C GLN A 6 44.74 -4.22 41.41
N ASN A 7 45.96 -3.79 41.11
CA ASN A 7 47.09 -4.69 40.85
C ASN A 7 47.45 -5.58 42.06
N LEU A 8 47.44 -5.04 43.28
CA LEU A 8 47.66 -5.82 44.50
C LEU A 8 46.52 -6.82 44.77
N ALA A 9 45.27 -6.43 44.50
CA ALA A 9 44.11 -7.31 44.65
C ALA A 9 44.14 -8.48 43.66
N GLU A 10 44.52 -8.25 42.40
CA GLU A 10 44.69 -9.31 41.40
C GLU A 10 45.82 -10.27 41.77
N LEU A 11 46.94 -9.74 42.27
CA LEU A 11 48.09 -10.54 42.68
C LEU A 11 47.78 -11.41 43.92
N ALA A 12 47.00 -10.89 44.86
CA ALA A 12 46.50 -11.64 46.01
C ALA A 12 45.49 -12.74 45.60
N ARG A 13 44.60 -12.46 44.63
CA ARG A 13 43.65 -13.45 44.08
C ARG A 13 44.37 -14.58 43.36
N LYS A 14 45.38 -14.29 42.53
CA LYS A 14 46.20 -15.31 41.84
C LYS A 14 46.95 -16.21 42.83
N LYS A 15 47.53 -15.64 43.89
CA LYS A 15 48.18 -16.44 44.96
C LYS A 15 47.20 -17.33 45.71
N ARG A 16 45.98 -16.85 46.00
CA ARG A 16 44.93 -17.64 46.64
C ARG A 16 44.44 -18.78 45.74
N HIS A 17 44.30 -18.54 44.44
CA HIS A 17 43.93 -19.56 43.46
C HIS A 17 44.99 -20.68 43.36
N LEU A 18 46.28 -20.33 43.31
CA LEU A 18 47.38 -21.31 43.36
C LEU A 18 47.34 -22.15 44.64
N HIS A 19 47.10 -21.51 45.79
CA HIS A 19 46.99 -22.22 47.07
C HIS A 19 45.80 -23.19 47.12
N LEU A 20 44.66 -22.84 46.50
CA LEU A 20 43.50 -23.74 46.41
C LEU A 20 43.79 -24.93 45.49
N ILE A 21 44.51 -24.74 44.37
CA ILE A 21 44.95 -25.83 43.49
C ILE A 21 45.94 -26.76 44.21
N GLU A 22 46.91 -26.22 44.95
CA GLU A 22 47.84 -27.02 45.76
C GLU A 22 47.09 -27.84 46.83
N LYS A 23 46.04 -27.25 47.44
CA LYS A 23 45.20 -27.93 48.43
C LYS A 23 44.41 -29.10 47.84
N ILE A 24 43.96 -28.98 46.58
CA ILE A 24 43.34 -30.07 45.79
C ILE A 24 44.37 -31.17 45.51
N GLN A 25 45.56 -30.80 45.03
CA GLN A 25 46.63 -31.76 44.72
C GLN A 25 47.12 -32.50 45.97
N ALA A 26 47.09 -31.86 47.14
CA ALA A 26 47.39 -32.47 48.43
C ALA A 26 46.26 -33.35 49.01
N GLY A 27 45.16 -33.57 48.26
CA GLY A 27 44.08 -34.50 48.63
C GLY A 27 43.14 -34.02 49.73
N LYS A 28 43.11 -32.73 50.06
CA LYS A 28 42.18 -32.16 51.05
C LYS A 28 40.88 -31.71 50.38
N ALA A 29 39.73 -32.06 50.99
CA ALA A 29 38.43 -31.63 50.51
C ALA A 29 38.26 -30.10 50.62
N LEU A 30 37.87 -29.46 49.53
CA LEU A 30 37.50 -28.04 49.48
C LEU A 30 36.12 -27.84 50.10
N THR A 31 35.93 -26.69 50.75
CA THR A 31 34.62 -26.25 51.22
C THR A 31 33.78 -25.72 50.06
N LYS A 32 32.45 -25.73 50.19
CA LYS A 32 31.53 -25.24 49.15
C LYS A 32 31.85 -23.81 48.68
N GLN A 33 32.29 -22.95 49.60
CA GLN A 33 32.67 -21.57 49.29
C GLN A 33 33.95 -21.49 48.43
N GLU A 34 34.93 -22.35 48.70
CA GLU A 34 36.17 -22.42 47.92
C GLU A 34 35.93 -23.00 46.51
N ILE A 35 34.97 -23.90 46.35
CA ILE A 35 34.54 -24.41 45.04
C ILE A 35 33.88 -23.30 44.22
N THR A 36 32.98 -22.51 44.82
CA THR A 36 32.33 -21.38 44.13
C THR A 36 33.33 -20.29 43.75
N GLU A 37 34.37 -20.06 44.56
CA GLU A 37 35.47 -19.13 44.23
C GLU A 37 36.33 -19.63 43.05
N LEU A 38 36.55 -20.95 42.92
CA LEU A 38 37.27 -21.54 41.79
C LEU A 38 36.46 -21.43 40.49
N GLU A 39 35.16 -21.76 40.54
CA GLU A 39 34.26 -21.65 39.39
C GLU A 39 34.20 -20.20 38.86
N GLN A 40 34.15 -19.21 39.77
CA GLN A 40 34.16 -17.80 39.40
C GLN A 40 35.49 -17.32 38.81
N PHE A 41 36.61 -17.97 39.12
CA PHE A 41 37.94 -17.62 38.60
C PHE A 41 38.24 -18.29 37.26
N GLU A 42 37.74 -19.51 37.04
CA GLU A 42 37.83 -20.24 35.76
C GLU A 42 36.84 -19.74 34.71
N THR A 43 35.82 -18.96 35.12
CA THR A 43 34.92 -18.30 34.15
C THR A 43 35.70 -17.22 33.42
N GLU A 44 36.22 -17.54 32.22
CA GLU A 44 36.88 -16.58 31.34
C GLU A 44 36.00 -15.34 31.12
N PRO A 45 36.58 -14.12 31.09
CA PRO A 45 35.81 -12.93 30.75
C PRO A 45 35.28 -13.09 29.33
N LEU A 46 33.96 -13.23 29.21
CA LEU A 46 33.26 -13.28 27.92
C LEU A 46 33.73 -12.13 27.03
N PRO A 47 33.97 -12.35 25.73
CA PRO A 47 34.34 -11.28 24.82
C PRO A 47 33.26 -10.20 24.82
N ALA A 48 33.66 -8.93 24.78
CA ALA A 48 32.81 -7.74 24.99
C ALA A 48 31.60 -7.60 24.04
N THR A 49 31.48 -8.48 23.04
CA THR A 49 30.42 -8.49 22.01
C THR A 49 29.24 -9.40 22.37
N ILE A 50 29.36 -10.26 23.39
CA ILE A 50 28.34 -11.23 23.77
C ILE A 50 27.55 -10.72 24.99
N VAL A 51 26.24 -10.67 24.83
CA VAL A 51 25.31 -10.10 25.79
C VAL A 51 24.37 -11.17 26.32
N LYS A 52 24.06 -11.13 27.63
CA LYS A 52 23.24 -12.18 28.26
C LYS A 52 21.75 -11.92 28.15
N THR A 53 21.34 -10.66 28.11
CA THR A 53 19.93 -10.29 28.19
C THR A 53 19.44 -9.51 26.97
N VAL A 54 18.15 -9.66 26.68
CA VAL A 54 17.45 -8.92 25.62
C VAL A 54 17.43 -7.40 25.90
N GLU A 55 17.47 -7.01 27.18
CA GLU A 55 17.50 -5.60 27.60
C GLU A 55 18.83 -4.93 27.27
N GLU A 56 19.93 -5.63 27.47
CA GLU A 56 21.27 -5.16 27.09
C GLU A 56 21.41 -5.07 25.57
N VAL A 57 20.86 -6.04 24.81
CA VAL A 57 20.80 -5.96 23.34
C VAL A 57 20.02 -4.72 22.89
N ALA A 58 18.87 -4.46 23.51
CA ALA A 58 18.04 -3.28 23.22
C ALA A 58 18.80 -1.97 23.49
N LYS A 59 19.54 -1.90 24.60
CA LYS A 59 20.34 -0.73 24.99
C LYS A 59 21.50 -0.47 24.02
N VAL A 60 22.23 -1.51 23.62
CA VAL A 60 23.38 -1.38 22.71
C VAL A 60 22.92 -1.05 21.29
N MET A 61 21.83 -1.66 20.83
CA MET A 61 21.28 -1.42 19.49
C MET A 61 20.42 -0.16 19.38
N GLY A 62 20.16 0.54 20.49
CA GLY A 62 19.36 1.78 20.53
C GLY A 62 17.88 1.56 20.20
N VAL A 63 17.33 0.39 20.50
CA VAL A 63 15.96 -0.01 20.13
C VAL A 63 15.14 -0.36 21.36
N THR A 64 13.81 -0.36 21.24
CA THR A 64 12.95 -0.75 22.36
C THR A 64 13.01 -2.25 22.62
N TYR A 65 12.83 -2.66 23.88
CA TYR A 65 12.71 -4.06 24.28
C TYR A 65 11.69 -4.84 23.44
N ARG A 66 10.53 -4.23 23.15
CA ARG A 66 9.48 -4.82 22.29
C ARG A 66 9.97 -5.11 20.88
N THR A 67 10.82 -4.26 20.34
CA THR A 67 11.40 -4.45 19.01
C THR A 67 12.31 -5.67 18.98
N VAL A 68 13.14 -5.85 20.00
CA VAL A 68 14.03 -7.02 20.10
C VAL A 68 13.24 -8.31 20.36
N GLN A 69 12.17 -8.25 21.15
CA GLN A 69 11.23 -9.38 21.32
C GLN A 69 10.59 -9.79 19.98
N ARG A 70 10.21 -8.81 19.15
CA ARG A 70 9.71 -9.09 17.80
C ARG A 70 10.79 -9.73 16.93
N TRP A 71 12.03 -9.24 17.00
CA TRP A 71 13.15 -9.86 16.28
C TRP A 71 13.35 -11.32 16.66
N LYS A 72 13.22 -11.66 17.95
CA LYS A 72 13.27 -13.04 18.41
C LYS A 72 12.19 -13.92 17.77
N LEU A 73 10.96 -13.43 17.65
CA LEU A 73 9.88 -14.14 16.94
C LEU A 73 10.17 -14.28 15.44
N ASP A 74 10.83 -13.28 14.85
CA ASP A 74 11.22 -13.25 13.44
C ASP A 74 12.49 -14.08 13.13
N GLY A 75 13.07 -14.77 14.12
CA GLY A 75 14.22 -15.65 13.95
C GLY A 75 15.58 -15.00 14.20
N MET A 76 15.68 -14.07 15.15
CA MET A 76 16.95 -13.47 15.58
C MET A 76 17.96 -14.54 16.03
N PRO A 77 19.23 -14.47 15.58
CA PRO A 77 20.27 -15.39 16.00
C PRO A 77 20.49 -15.36 17.51
N SER A 78 20.62 -16.55 18.10
CA SER A 78 21.02 -16.75 19.50
C SER A 78 21.99 -17.91 19.58
N THR A 79 23.01 -17.80 20.43
CA THR A 79 23.95 -18.89 20.70
C THR A 79 23.25 -20.08 21.39
N LYS A 80 23.87 -21.26 21.33
CA LYS A 80 23.33 -22.51 21.93
C LYS A 80 23.11 -22.42 23.45
N GLU A 81 23.83 -21.51 24.10
CA GLU A 81 23.74 -21.26 25.55
C GLU A 81 22.70 -20.17 25.90
N GLY A 82 22.02 -19.61 24.89
CA GLY A 82 20.98 -18.58 25.06
C GLY A 82 21.52 -17.15 25.15
N PHE A 83 22.81 -16.94 24.90
CA PHE A 83 23.41 -15.61 24.79
C PHE A 83 23.25 -15.00 23.39
N TYR A 84 23.35 -13.68 23.32
CA TYR A 84 23.16 -12.89 22.11
C TYR A 84 24.49 -12.29 21.65
N ASP A 85 24.90 -12.62 20.43
CA ASP A 85 26.03 -11.97 19.77
C ASP A 85 25.54 -10.71 19.04
N LEU A 86 26.06 -9.55 19.46
CA LEU A 86 25.66 -8.26 18.90
C LEU A 86 26.05 -8.10 17.42
N GLU A 87 27.18 -8.66 17.01
CA GLU A 87 27.67 -8.54 15.63
C GLU A 87 26.81 -9.36 14.67
N GLU A 88 26.48 -10.59 15.08
CA GLU A 88 25.59 -11.47 14.34
C GLU A 88 24.18 -10.87 14.20
N ILE A 89 23.63 -10.34 15.30
CA ILE A 89 22.32 -9.68 15.30
C ILE A 89 22.30 -8.46 14.39
N ASN A 90 23.37 -7.67 14.38
CA ASN A 90 23.46 -6.49 13.51
C ASN A 90 23.47 -6.91 12.02
N SER A 91 24.28 -7.90 11.66
CA SER A 91 24.34 -8.40 10.28
C SER A 91 22.99 -8.97 9.81
N TRP A 92 22.31 -9.73 10.68
CA TRP A 92 20.97 -10.25 10.44
C TRP A 92 19.94 -9.14 10.27
N HIS A 93 19.99 -8.10 11.12
CA HIS A 93 19.07 -6.97 11.06
C HIS A 93 19.19 -6.19 9.74
N VAL A 94 20.41 -5.96 9.25
CA VAL A 94 20.64 -5.30 7.95
C VAL A 94 20.06 -6.14 6.81
N GLN A 95 20.36 -7.43 6.75
CA GLN A 95 19.84 -8.33 5.72
C GLN A 95 18.31 -8.43 5.76
N ARG A 96 17.74 -8.52 6.97
CA ARG A 96 16.30 -8.53 7.19
C ARG A 96 15.65 -7.25 6.66
N SER A 97 16.21 -6.08 6.97
CA SER A 97 15.68 -4.79 6.52
C SER A 97 15.66 -4.65 4.99
N GLN A 98 16.61 -5.26 4.30
CA GLN A 98 16.67 -5.27 2.83
C GLN A 98 15.56 -6.15 2.24
N ARG A 99 15.36 -7.36 2.77
CA ARG A 99 14.26 -8.25 2.32
C ARG A 99 12.87 -7.62 2.52
N PHE A 100 12.64 -6.97 3.65
CA PHE A 100 11.35 -6.32 3.91
C PHE A 100 11.11 -5.08 3.06
N LYS A 101 12.16 -4.37 2.60
CA LYS A 101 11.99 -3.26 1.63
C LYS A 101 11.53 -3.74 0.27
N GLU A 102 11.94 -4.93 -0.16
CA GLU A 102 11.55 -5.53 -1.44
C GLU A 102 10.15 -6.15 -1.41
N GLN A 103 9.70 -6.62 -0.24
CA GLN A 103 8.36 -7.18 -0.04
C GLN A 103 7.30 -6.18 0.42
N ASP A 104 7.65 -4.89 0.58
CA ASP A 104 6.73 -3.91 1.15
C ASP A 104 5.54 -3.67 0.20
N GLY A 105 4.33 -3.58 0.75
CA GLY A 105 3.07 -3.40 0.00
C GLY A 105 3.01 -2.14 -0.89
N ARG A 106 4.07 -1.32 -0.89
CA ARG A 106 4.32 -0.24 -1.84
C ARG A 106 4.29 -0.72 -3.28
N ALA A 107 4.92 -1.86 -3.59
CA ALA A 107 4.93 -2.38 -4.96
C ALA A 107 3.50 -2.66 -5.48
N TYR A 108 2.63 -3.19 -4.61
CA TYR A 108 1.22 -3.41 -4.93
C TYR A 108 0.46 -2.10 -5.19
N TRP A 109 0.67 -1.08 -4.36
CA TRP A 109 0.04 0.23 -4.54
C TRP A 109 0.59 0.99 -5.74
N ASP A 110 1.89 0.88 -6.01
CA ASP A 110 2.54 1.49 -7.17
C ASP A 110 2.01 0.87 -8.48
N GLU A 111 1.84 -0.45 -8.52
CA GLU A 111 1.20 -1.13 -9.64
C GLU A 111 -0.25 -0.66 -9.83
N LYS A 112 -1.03 -0.57 -8.75
CA LYS A 112 -2.42 -0.07 -8.81
C LYS A 112 -2.50 1.37 -9.29
N ILE A 113 -1.63 2.25 -8.80
CA ILE A 113 -1.55 3.65 -9.24
C ILE A 113 -1.22 3.71 -10.73
N SER A 114 -0.29 2.87 -11.20
CA SER A 114 0.05 2.78 -12.63
C SER A 114 -1.15 2.35 -13.47
N GLN A 115 -1.91 1.33 -13.02
CA GLN A 115 -3.13 0.88 -13.68
C GLN A 115 -4.17 2.00 -13.79
N TYR A 116 -4.45 2.71 -12.70
CA TYR A 116 -5.43 3.82 -12.71
C TYR A 116 -4.98 4.99 -13.59
N LYS A 117 -3.69 5.30 -13.63
CA LYS A 117 -3.13 6.32 -14.54
C LYS A 117 -3.32 5.92 -16.00
N ALA A 118 -3.06 4.66 -16.34
CA ALA A 118 -3.27 4.16 -17.69
C ALA A 118 -4.76 4.19 -18.09
N GLU A 119 -5.67 3.87 -17.16
CA GLU A 119 -7.11 3.95 -17.39
C GLU A 119 -7.59 5.40 -17.59
N LEU A 120 -7.09 6.34 -16.79
CA LEU A 120 -7.39 7.76 -16.95
C LEU A 120 -6.95 8.27 -18.33
N LEU A 121 -5.71 7.97 -18.74
CA LEU A 121 -5.20 8.34 -20.07
C LEU A 121 -6.05 7.71 -21.18
N ARG A 122 -6.50 6.46 -21.01
CA ARG A 122 -7.39 5.82 -21.99
C ARG A 122 -8.73 6.54 -22.11
N LEU A 123 -9.32 6.99 -21.01
CA LEU A 123 -10.56 7.77 -21.02
C LEU A 123 -10.35 9.16 -21.65
N GLU A 124 -9.22 9.81 -21.39
CA GLU A 124 -8.87 11.09 -22.00
C GLU A 124 -8.69 10.98 -23.52
N VAL A 125 -8.00 9.94 -24.00
CA VAL A 125 -7.88 9.66 -25.44
C VAL A 125 -9.26 9.44 -26.06
N LYS A 126 -10.12 8.64 -25.42
CA LYS A 126 -11.50 8.40 -25.90
C LYS A 126 -12.35 9.67 -25.92
N LYS A 127 -12.13 10.58 -24.98
CA LYS A 127 -12.79 11.90 -24.97
C LYS A 127 -12.25 12.76 -26.12
N ALA A 128 -10.95 12.73 -26.38
CA ALA A 128 -10.33 13.47 -27.47
C ALA A 128 -10.72 12.94 -28.87
N THR A 129 -10.92 11.62 -29.00
CA THR A 129 -11.45 11.00 -30.23
C THR A 129 -12.96 11.14 -30.38
N SER A 130 -13.64 11.82 -29.44
CA SER A 130 -15.09 11.99 -29.40
C SER A 130 -15.89 10.67 -29.34
N GLU A 131 -15.27 9.58 -28.88
CA GLU A 131 -15.96 8.30 -28.64
C GLU A 131 -16.84 8.34 -27.38
N VAL A 132 -16.51 9.20 -26.43
CA VAL A 132 -17.19 9.30 -25.14
C VAL A 132 -17.53 10.76 -24.84
N ILE A 133 -18.79 11.00 -24.43
CA ILE A 133 -19.28 12.29 -23.95
C ILE A 133 -19.51 12.26 -22.44
N LEU A 134 -19.57 13.42 -21.81
CA LEU A 134 -19.90 13.49 -20.39
C LEU A 134 -21.36 13.07 -20.18
N TYR A 135 -21.61 12.29 -19.12
CA TYR A 135 -22.97 11.83 -18.80
C TYR A 135 -23.96 13.00 -18.66
N ARG A 136 -23.52 14.13 -18.10
CA ARG A 136 -24.32 15.35 -17.98
C ARG A 136 -24.78 15.87 -19.35
N GLU A 137 -23.87 15.94 -20.32
CA GLU A 137 -24.16 16.42 -21.67
C GLU A 137 -25.15 15.47 -22.37
N HIS A 138 -24.96 14.16 -22.20
CA HIS A 138 -25.90 13.15 -22.71
C HIS A 138 -27.33 13.34 -22.17
N VAL A 139 -27.47 13.60 -20.86
CA VAL A 139 -28.78 13.87 -20.24
C VAL A 139 -29.41 15.15 -20.79
N GLU A 140 -28.63 16.19 -21.04
CA GLU A 140 -29.11 17.44 -21.64
C GLU A 140 -29.59 17.22 -23.08
N ILE A 141 -28.87 16.44 -23.88
CA ILE A 141 -29.28 16.06 -25.25
C ILE A 141 -30.62 15.31 -25.23
N ILE A 142 -30.76 14.30 -24.37
CA ILE A 142 -32.01 13.54 -24.25
C ILE A 142 -33.15 14.46 -23.81
N ARG A 143 -32.92 15.33 -22.82
CA ARG A 143 -33.93 16.27 -22.33
C ARG A 143 -34.41 17.19 -23.45
N GLU A 144 -33.49 17.67 -24.28
CA GLU A 144 -33.82 18.54 -25.40
C GLU A 144 -34.63 17.80 -26.49
N GLN A 145 -34.27 16.55 -26.79
CA GLN A 145 -35.04 15.69 -27.69
C GLN A 145 -36.46 15.46 -27.17
N VAL A 146 -36.62 15.09 -25.89
CA VAL A 146 -37.94 14.90 -25.26
C VAL A 146 -38.75 16.19 -25.26
N ARG A 147 -38.10 17.34 -25.00
CA ARG A 147 -38.75 18.66 -25.06
C ARG A 147 -39.26 18.96 -26.47
N GLY A 148 -38.46 18.69 -27.50
CA GLY A 148 -38.84 18.87 -28.89
C GLY A 148 -40.05 18.01 -29.28
N ILE A 149 -40.04 16.72 -28.91
CA ILE A 149 -41.15 15.80 -29.15
C ILE A 149 -42.42 16.33 -28.49
N LYS A 150 -42.34 16.69 -27.20
CA LYS A 150 -43.48 17.25 -26.45
C LYS A 150 -44.06 18.49 -27.15
N MET A 151 -43.21 19.42 -27.59
CA MET A 151 -43.67 20.63 -28.26
C MET A 151 -44.28 20.34 -29.64
N GLY A 152 -43.72 19.40 -30.40
CA GLY A 152 -44.27 18.97 -31.69
C GLY A 152 -45.69 18.42 -31.54
N PHE A 153 -45.91 17.51 -30.59
CA PHE A 153 -47.23 16.95 -30.33
C PHE A 153 -48.23 17.98 -29.75
N LEU A 154 -47.80 18.88 -28.87
CA LEU A 154 -48.70 19.91 -28.32
C LEU A 154 -49.14 20.93 -29.38
N ARG A 155 -48.31 21.19 -30.39
CA ARG A 155 -48.65 22.06 -31.52
C ARG A 155 -49.54 21.38 -32.56
N LEU A 156 -49.49 20.05 -32.65
CA LEU A 156 -50.17 19.28 -33.68
C LEU A 156 -51.67 19.60 -33.81
N PRO A 157 -52.48 19.65 -32.73
CA PRO A 157 -53.92 19.93 -32.86
C PRO A 157 -54.21 21.28 -33.50
N HIS A 158 -53.48 22.33 -33.10
CA HIS A 158 -53.68 23.69 -33.62
C HIS A 158 -53.28 23.81 -35.08
N TYR A 159 -52.26 23.06 -35.50
CA TYR A 159 -51.76 23.08 -36.87
C TYR A 159 -52.58 22.21 -37.82
N ILE A 160 -53.09 21.07 -37.34
CA ILE A 160 -53.80 20.10 -38.17
C ILE A 160 -55.30 20.39 -38.26
N ALA A 161 -55.92 20.98 -37.24
CA ALA A 161 -57.37 21.24 -37.21
C ALA A 161 -57.88 22.00 -38.46
N PRO A 162 -57.19 23.04 -38.98
CA PRO A 162 -57.60 23.70 -40.23
C PRO A 162 -57.50 22.79 -41.46
N LYS A 163 -56.53 21.87 -41.49
CA LYS A 163 -56.30 20.93 -42.62
C LYS A 163 -57.33 19.81 -42.65
N LEU A 164 -57.90 19.45 -41.50
CA LEU A 164 -58.90 18.40 -41.38
C LEU A 164 -60.33 18.89 -41.66
N TYR A 165 -60.54 20.19 -41.76
CA TYR A 165 -61.87 20.75 -42.00
C TYR A 165 -62.41 20.29 -43.37
N GLN A 166 -63.61 19.71 -43.36
CA GLN A 166 -64.31 19.16 -44.53
C GLN A 166 -63.58 18.04 -45.30
N GLN A 167 -62.64 17.34 -44.64
CA GLN A 167 -61.98 16.17 -45.24
C GLN A 167 -62.74 14.87 -44.97
N GLU A 168 -62.59 13.88 -45.86
CA GLU A 168 -63.12 12.54 -45.63
C GLU A 168 -62.35 11.78 -44.55
N PRO A 169 -62.99 10.87 -43.79
CA PRO A 169 -62.33 10.14 -42.70
C PRO A 169 -61.04 9.41 -43.09
N LYS A 170 -60.96 8.86 -44.31
CA LYS A 170 -59.74 8.19 -44.81
C LYS A 170 -58.60 9.18 -45.00
N VAL A 171 -58.89 10.32 -45.61
CA VAL A 171 -57.93 11.40 -45.85
C VAL A 171 -57.45 12.02 -44.53
N ILE A 172 -58.35 12.15 -43.55
CA ILE A 172 -58.00 12.60 -42.18
C ILE A 172 -56.95 11.69 -41.55
N CYS A 173 -57.14 10.36 -41.63
CA CYS A 173 -56.17 9.40 -41.10
C CYS A 173 -54.81 9.49 -41.80
N GLU A 174 -54.77 9.66 -43.12
CA GLU A 174 -53.52 9.83 -43.87
C GLU A 174 -52.79 11.12 -43.48
N ILE A 175 -53.51 12.23 -43.33
CA ILE A 175 -52.95 13.52 -42.90
C ILE A 175 -52.36 13.40 -41.48
N LEU A 176 -53.08 12.78 -40.56
CA LEU A 176 -52.62 12.56 -39.19
C LEU A 176 -51.37 11.66 -39.15
N ASP A 177 -51.38 10.53 -39.87
CA ASP A 177 -50.24 9.60 -39.89
C ASP A 177 -48.99 10.26 -40.49
N ASN A 178 -49.13 11.03 -41.57
CA ASN A 178 -48.03 11.75 -42.19
C ASN A 178 -47.41 12.81 -41.25
N GLU A 179 -48.23 13.59 -40.54
CA GLU A 179 -47.73 14.62 -39.61
C GLU A 179 -47.10 14.00 -38.36
N ILE A 180 -47.68 12.93 -37.82
CA ILE A 180 -47.08 12.19 -36.69
C ILE A 180 -45.74 11.56 -37.09
N ARG A 181 -45.66 10.93 -38.27
CA ARG A 181 -44.41 10.40 -38.80
C ARG A 181 -43.37 11.49 -39.06
N SER A 182 -43.79 12.66 -39.54
CA SER A 182 -42.91 13.81 -39.75
C SER A 182 -42.26 14.27 -38.44
N ILE A 183 -43.06 14.41 -37.38
CA ILE A 183 -42.58 14.73 -36.02
C ILE A 183 -41.59 13.65 -35.57
N ILE A 184 -41.94 12.36 -35.66
CA ILE A 184 -41.07 11.26 -35.23
C ILE A 184 -39.74 11.24 -36.03
N ASN A 185 -39.80 11.39 -37.35
CA ASN A 185 -38.63 11.37 -38.23
C ASN A 185 -37.68 12.54 -37.99
N GLN A 186 -38.20 13.70 -37.60
CA GLN A 186 -37.40 14.85 -37.21
C GLN A 186 -36.53 14.55 -35.97
N PHE A 187 -37.00 13.68 -35.07
CA PHE A 187 -36.30 13.31 -33.84
C PHE A 187 -35.53 11.98 -33.94
N ALA A 188 -35.83 11.13 -34.93
CA ALA A 188 -35.14 9.86 -35.18
C ALA A 188 -33.71 10.01 -35.76
N GLY A 189 -33.15 11.22 -35.76
CA GLY A 189 -31.74 11.46 -36.12
C GLY A 189 -31.45 11.60 -37.62
N ALA A 190 -32.42 11.32 -38.52
CA ALA A 190 -32.22 11.44 -39.97
C ALA A 190 -31.90 12.86 -40.45
N TYR A 191 -32.30 13.90 -39.70
CA TYR A 191 -32.04 15.30 -40.04
C TYR A 191 -30.79 15.92 -39.38
N ASN A 192 -30.19 15.24 -38.39
CA ASN A 192 -29.09 15.81 -37.60
C ASN A 192 -27.69 15.45 -38.11
N ALA A 193 -27.55 14.44 -38.98
CA ALA A 193 -26.28 14.10 -39.62
C ALA A 193 -25.76 15.21 -40.57
N ASP A 194 -26.67 15.97 -41.18
CA ASP A 194 -26.36 16.91 -42.26
C ASP A 194 -25.94 18.31 -41.75
N LYS A 195 -26.20 18.62 -40.47
CA LYS A 195 -25.80 19.89 -39.83
C LYS A 195 -24.42 19.82 -39.17
N THR A 196 -23.97 18.64 -38.78
CA THR A 196 -22.66 18.44 -38.14
C THR A 196 -21.50 18.53 -39.13
N ASP A 197 -21.75 18.31 -40.43
CA ASP A 197 -20.68 18.30 -41.46
C ASP A 197 -20.42 19.70 -42.05
N LYS A 198 -21.46 20.55 -42.15
CA LYS A 198 -21.35 21.91 -42.70
C LYS A 198 -20.66 22.92 -41.77
N GLY A 199 -20.39 22.54 -40.51
CA GLY A 199 -19.68 23.37 -39.54
C GLY A 199 -18.15 23.25 -39.57
N LYS A 200 -17.58 22.28 -40.30
CA LYS A 200 -16.13 22.02 -40.34
C LYS A 200 -15.40 22.46 -41.62
N SER A 201 -16.10 23.09 -42.57
CA SER A 201 -15.53 23.45 -43.90
C SER A 201 -15.36 24.97 -44.13
N LYS A 202 -15.26 25.76 -43.07
CA LYS A 202 -14.84 27.17 -43.16
C LYS A 202 -13.77 27.41 -42.10
N ASP A 203 -12.56 26.99 -42.42
CA ASP A 203 -11.30 27.54 -41.89
C ASP A 203 -10.15 26.74 -42.54
N HIS A 204 -9.87 27.04 -43.81
CA HIS A 204 -8.57 26.85 -44.47
C HIS A 204 -8.50 27.78 -45.69
#